data_AF-G3RSF9-F1
#
_entry.id   AF-G3RSF9-F1
#
_cell.length_a   1.000
_cell.length_b   1.000
_cell.length_c   1.000
_cell.angle_alpha   90.00
_cell.angle_beta   90.00
_cell.angle_gamma   90.00
#
_symmetry.space_group_name_H-M   'P 1'
#
loop_
_entity.id
_entity.type
_entity.pdbx_description
1 polymer ?
#
loop_
_entity_poly.entity_id
_entity_poly.type
_entity_poly.pdbx_seq_one_letter_code
_entity_poly.pdbx_strand_id
1 'polypeptide(L)'
;CKFFSLTETPEDYTIIVDEEGFLELPSSEHLSVADATWLALNVVSGGGSFSRPPIGVTKIAKSVIAPLADQNISVFMLSTYQTDFILVRKRDLPFVTHTLSSEFTILRSVARLW
;
A
#
# COMPACT_ATOMS: atom_id res chain seq x y z
N CYS A 1 8.64 14.50 -1.45
CA CYS A 1 8.14 13.25 -2.08
C CYS A 1 9.09 12.08 -1.80
N LYS A 2 8.64 11.10 -1.02
CA LYS A 2 9.33 9.88 -0.58
C LYS A 2 8.64 8.59 -1.05
N PHE A 3 7.40 8.69 -1.53
CA PHE A 3 6.68 7.59 -2.17
C PHE A 3 6.17 8.06 -3.54
N PHE A 4 6.67 7.45 -4.62
CA PHE A 4 6.30 7.78 -5.99
C PHE A 4 6.29 6.52 -6.85
N SER A 5 5.21 6.32 -7.58
CA SER A 5 5.06 5.30 -8.62
C SER A 5 4.34 5.92 -9.82
N LEU A 6 4.86 5.67 -11.01
CA LEU A 6 4.24 6.00 -12.29
C LEU A 6 4.14 4.72 -13.11
N THR A 7 2.93 4.42 -13.56
CA THR A 7 2.65 3.30 -14.45
C THR A 7 2.00 3.85 -15.70
N GLU A 8 2.66 3.67 -16.84
CA GLU A 8 2.07 3.95 -18.15
C GLU A 8 1.30 2.73 -18.63
N THR A 9 0.06 2.95 -19.05
CA THR A 9 -0.77 1.99 -19.76
C THR A 9 -1.08 2.55 -21.15
N PRO A 10 -1.56 1.75 -22.11
CA PRO A 10 -2.04 2.28 -23.38
C PRO A 10 -3.16 3.33 -23.22
N GLU A 11 -3.90 3.28 -22.11
CA GLU A 11 -5.05 4.14 -21.84
C GLU A 11 -4.67 5.43 -21.11
N ASP A 12 -3.74 5.37 -20.15
CA ASP A 12 -3.43 6.48 -19.26
C ASP A 12 -2.05 6.39 -18.56
N TYR A 13 -1.78 7.40 -17.73
CA TYR A 13 -0.70 7.37 -16.74
C TYR A 13 -1.30 7.31 -15.35
N THR A 14 -1.09 6.20 -14.65
CA THR A 14 -1.46 6.06 -13.23
C THR A 14 -0.31 6.52 -12.35
N ILE A 15 -0.57 7.48 -11.46
CA ILE A 15 0.41 8.03 -10.50
C ILE A 15 -0.04 7.71 -9.07
N ILE A 16 0.87 7.15 -8.27
CA ILE A 16 0.70 6.99 -6.82
C ILE A 16 1.80 7.79 -6.14
N VAL A 17 1.41 8.80 -5.37
CA VAL A 17 2.34 9.75 -4.76
C VAL A 17 1.94 10.04 -3.32
N ASP A 18 2.91 10.40 -2.48
CA ASP A 18 2.63 10.90 -1.14
C ASP A 18 2.05 12.32 -1.13
N GLU A 19 1.62 12.78 0.04
CA GLU A 19 1.02 14.10 0.23
C GLU A 19 1.95 15.23 -0.26
N GLU A 20 3.26 15.12 -0.05
CA GLU A 20 4.24 16.12 -0.52
C GLU A 20 4.30 16.19 -2.05
N GLY A 21 4.39 15.04 -2.73
CA GLY A 21 4.44 15.02 -4.19
C GLY A 21 3.10 15.33 -4.85
N PHE A 22 1.98 15.07 -4.16
CA PHE A 22 0.65 15.49 -4.63
C PHE A 22 0.53 17.02 -4.77
N LEU A 23 1.15 17.79 -3.87
CA LEU A 23 1.14 19.26 -3.92
C LEU A 23 1.83 19.83 -5.16
N GLU A 24 2.74 19.08 -5.78
CA GLU A 24 3.45 19.48 -6.99
C GLU A 24 2.66 19.15 -8.28
N LEU A 25 1.57 18.39 -8.19
CA LEU A 25 0.77 18.04 -9.36
C LEU A 25 -0.11 19.22 -9.80
N PRO A 26 -0.08 19.59 -11.10
CA PRO A 26 -0.92 20.67 -11.59
C PRO A 26 -2.39 20.25 -11.56
N SER A 27 -3.27 21.18 -11.18
CA SER A 27 -4.71 21.00 -11.39
C SER A 27 -5.00 21.04 -12.89
N SER A 28 -5.65 20.01 -13.41
CA SER A 28 -5.97 19.86 -14.84
C SER A 28 -7.25 19.05 -15.01
N GLU A 29 -8.01 19.33 -16.07
CA GLU A 29 -9.19 18.52 -16.45
C GLU A 29 -8.83 17.10 -16.90
N HIS A 30 -7.57 16.87 -17.28
CA HIS A 30 -7.05 15.56 -17.66
C HIS A 30 -6.59 14.73 -16.46
N LEU A 31 -6.58 15.31 -15.25
CA LEU A 31 -6.15 14.63 -14.03
C LEU A 31 -7.37 14.12 -13.25
N SER A 32 -7.51 12.80 -13.18
CA SER A 32 -8.49 12.15 -12.30
C SER A 32 -7.82 11.77 -10.98
N VAL A 33 -8.38 12.23 -9.86
CA VAL A 33 -7.86 11.93 -8.51
C VAL A 33 -8.85 11.02 -7.79
N ALA A 34 -8.36 9.92 -7.23
CA ALA A 34 -9.19 9.03 -6.43
C ALA A 34 -9.71 9.74 -5.16
N ASP A 35 -10.99 9.56 -4.84
CA ASP A 35 -11.65 10.11 -3.65
C ASP A 35 -11.30 9.32 -2.36
N ALA A 36 -10.01 9.07 -2.16
CA ALA A 36 -9.49 8.44 -0.95
C ALA A 36 -7.99 8.70 -0.78
N THR A 37 -7.58 8.95 0.47
CA THR A 37 -6.18 8.80 0.88
C THR A 37 -5.89 7.33 1.19
N TRP A 38 -4.78 6.82 0.67
CA TRP A 38 -4.37 5.42 0.83
C TRP A 38 -3.19 5.29 1.78
N LEU A 39 -3.14 4.19 2.53
CA LEU A 39 -2.05 3.81 3.42
C LEU A 39 -1.35 2.58 2.86
N ALA A 40 -0.04 2.63 2.74
CA ALA A 40 0.77 1.50 2.27
C ALA A 40 1.05 0.54 3.43
N LEU A 41 0.58 -0.70 3.30
CA LEU A 41 0.96 -1.82 4.14
C LEU A 41 2.14 -2.53 3.50
N ASN A 42 3.15 -2.84 4.30
CA ASN A 42 4.27 -3.69 3.91
C ASN A 42 4.33 -4.90 4.85
N VAL A 43 4.38 -6.10 4.29
CA VAL A 43 4.35 -7.36 5.03
C VAL A 43 5.76 -7.93 5.07
N VAL A 44 6.32 -8.04 6.28
CA VAL A 44 7.67 -8.58 6.50
C VAL A 44 7.61 -9.90 7.24
N SER A 45 8.41 -10.88 6.83
CA SER A 45 8.49 -12.18 7.52
C SER A 45 9.37 -12.02 8.75
N GLY A 46 8.81 -12.20 9.94
CA GLY A 46 9.57 -12.24 11.18
C GLY A 46 10.54 -13.43 11.19
N GLY A 47 11.83 -13.14 11.06
CA GLY A 47 12.90 -14.13 11.09
C GLY A 47 14.24 -13.48 11.33
N GLY A 48 14.44 -12.88 12.52
CA GLY A 48 15.73 -12.66 13.21
C GLY A 48 16.90 -11.96 12.49
N SER A 49 16.81 -11.58 11.23
CA SER A 49 17.91 -10.96 10.48
C SER A 49 17.34 -10.06 9.40
N PHE A 50 17.81 -8.81 9.35
CA PHE A 50 17.40 -7.75 8.42
C PHE A 50 17.79 -8.00 6.94
N SER A 51 17.96 -9.27 6.55
CA SER A 51 18.51 -9.70 5.26
C SER A 51 17.77 -10.91 4.66
N ARG A 52 16.44 -10.93 4.73
CA ARG A 52 15.62 -11.94 4.03
C ARG A 52 14.80 -11.34 2.89
N PRO A 53 14.66 -12.08 1.76
CA PRO A 53 14.00 -11.59 0.57
C PRO A 53 12.53 -11.25 0.86
N PRO A 54 11.94 -10.32 0.07
CA PRO A 54 10.52 -9.98 0.16
C PRO A 54 9.66 -11.24 0.18
N ILE A 55 8.65 -11.26 1.04
CA ILE A 55 7.61 -12.28 0.97
C ILE A 55 6.92 -12.08 -0.38
N GLY A 56 7.11 -12.98 -1.33
CA GLY A 56 6.47 -12.86 -2.64
C GLY A 56 4.93 -12.84 -2.54
N VAL A 57 4.30 -12.09 -3.46
CA VAL A 57 2.86 -11.94 -3.71
C VAL A 57 1.98 -13.13 -3.31
N THR A 58 2.39 -14.38 -3.56
CA THR A 58 1.58 -15.58 -3.33
C THR A 58 1.26 -15.83 -1.85
N LYS A 59 2.18 -15.50 -0.93
CA LYS A 59 1.90 -15.62 0.51
C LYS A 59 1.00 -14.49 1.01
N ILE A 60 1.21 -13.29 0.50
CA ILE A 60 0.44 -12.09 0.84
C ILE A 60 -1.02 -12.21 0.35
N ALA A 61 -1.24 -12.82 -0.82
CA ALA A 61 -2.58 -13.02 -1.37
C ALA A 61 -3.50 -13.83 -0.45
N LYS A 62 -2.97 -14.87 0.22
CA LYS A 62 -3.78 -15.70 1.12
C LYS A 62 -3.93 -15.10 2.51
N SER A 63 -2.84 -14.58 3.11
CA SER A 63 -2.87 -14.14 4.50
C SER A 63 -3.33 -12.69 4.68
N VAL A 64 -3.37 -11.89 3.61
CA VAL A 64 -3.79 -10.48 3.71
C VAL A 64 -4.94 -10.16 2.76
N ILE A 65 -4.84 -10.49 1.48
CA ILE A 65 -5.87 -10.07 0.51
C ILE A 65 -7.21 -10.77 0.78
N ALA A 66 -7.21 -12.09 0.99
CA ALA A 66 -8.46 -12.83 1.24
C ALA A 66 -9.20 -12.37 2.51
N PRO A 67 -8.56 -12.25 3.70
CA PRO A 67 -9.25 -11.72 4.90
C PRO A 67 -9.81 -10.31 4.73
N LEU A 68 -9.10 -9.43 4.01
CA LEU A 68 -9.59 -8.08 3.72
C LEU A 68 -10.79 -8.09 2.78
N ALA A 69 -10.78 -8.97 1.76
CA ALA A 69 -11.89 -9.15 0.84
C ALA A 69 -13.15 -9.70 1.54
N ASP A 70 -13.00 -10.64 2.49
CA ASP A 70 -14.10 -11.19 3.29
C ASP A 70 -14.81 -10.12 4.13
N GLN A 71 -14.11 -9.03 4.46
CA GLN A 71 -14.66 -7.86 5.16
C GLN A 71 -15.06 -6.72 4.21
N ASN A 72 -15.09 -6.98 2.90
CA ASN A 72 -15.42 -6.01 1.84
C ASN A 72 -14.51 -4.76 1.86
N ILE A 73 -13.24 -4.94 2.23
CA ILE A 73 -12.23 -3.88 2.25
C ILE A 73 -11.52 -3.86 0.89
N SER A 74 -11.63 -2.74 0.18
CA SER A 74 -10.95 -2.55 -1.11
C SER A 74 -9.45 -2.34 -0.91
N VAL A 75 -8.66 -3.01 -1.75
CA VAL A 75 -7.19 -2.89 -1.76
C VAL A 75 -6.69 -2.48 -3.14
N PHE A 76 -5.57 -1.78 -3.19
CA PHE A 76 -4.79 -1.57 -4.41
C PHE A 76 -3.42 -2.23 -4.25
N MET A 77 -3.02 -3.05 -5.22
CA MET A 77 -1.75 -3.76 -5.20
C MET A 77 -0.68 -3.00 -5.97
N LEU A 78 0.46 -2.74 -5.32
CA LEU A 78 1.65 -2.19 -5.97
C LEU A 78 2.85 -3.10 -5.72
N SER A 79 3.12 -3.97 -6.68
CA SER A 79 4.32 -4.83 -6.68
C SER A 79 5.50 -4.07 -7.27
N THR A 80 6.63 -4.10 -6.58
CA THR A 80 7.91 -3.54 -7.05
C THR A 80 8.97 -4.63 -7.16
N TYR A 81 10.16 -4.29 -7.63
CA TYR A 81 11.29 -5.23 -7.61
C TYR A 81 11.67 -5.66 -6.17
N GLN A 82 11.53 -4.77 -5.19
CA GLN A 82 12.03 -4.97 -3.84
C GLN A 82 10.99 -5.58 -2.89
N THR A 83 9.72 -5.23 -3.07
CA THR A 83 8.62 -5.64 -2.18
C THR A 83 7.26 -5.40 -2.81
N ASP A 84 6.24 -6.01 -2.21
CA ASP A 84 4.84 -5.78 -2.51
C ASP A 84 4.23 -4.83 -1.48
N PHE A 85 3.53 -3.80 -1.97
CA PHE A 85 2.71 -2.93 -1.14
C PHE A 85 1.23 -3.25 -1.35
N ILE A 86 0.50 -3.32 -0.24
CA ILE A 86 -0.97 -3.35 -0.25
C ILE A 86 -1.45 -1.99 0.24
N LEU A 87 -2.08 -1.23 -0.64
CA LEU A 87 -2.67 0.06 -0.31
C LEU A 87 -4.11 -0.16 0.17
N VAL A 88 -4.43 0.36 1.35
CA VAL A 88 -5.78 0.37 1.92
C VAL A 88 -6.26 1.79 2.13
N ARG A 89 -7.55 2.06 2.00
CA ARG A 89 -8.08 3.41 2.27
C ARG A 89 -7.88 3.75 3.74
N LYS A 90 -7.44 4.97 4.04
CA LYS A 90 -7.20 5.45 5.41
C LYS A 90 -8.42 5.28 6.33
N ARG A 91 -9.62 5.46 5.80
CA ARG A 91 -10.90 5.27 6.52
C ARG A 91 -11.16 3.81 6.95
N ASP A 92 -10.59 2.84 6.24
CA ASP A 92 -10.79 1.42 6.52
C ASP A 92 -9.75 0.87 7.51
N LEU A 93 -8.79 1.70 7.95
CA LEU A 93 -7.69 1.27 8.83
C LEU A 93 -8.16 0.53 10.10
N PRO A 94 -9.21 0.95 10.83
CA PRO A 94 -9.68 0.20 12.01
C PRO A 94 -10.08 -1.24 11.67
N PHE A 95 -10.81 -1.42 10.56
CA PHE A 95 -11.22 -2.75 10.09
C PHE A 95 -10.02 -3.57 9.65
N VAL A 96 -9.11 -2.98 8.87
CA VAL A 96 -7.84 -3.62 8.48
C VAL A 96 -7.06 -4.11 9.70
N THR A 97 -6.91 -3.26 10.71
CA THR A 97 -6.17 -3.65 11.94
C THR A 97 -6.87 -4.76 12.69
N HIS A 98 -8.20 -4.71 12.80
CA HIS A 98 -8.97 -5.76 13.45
C HIS A 98 -8.81 -7.10 12.70
N THR A 99 -9.04 -7.10 11.39
CA THR A 99 -8.96 -8.29 10.53
C THR A 99 -7.59 -8.95 10.55
N LEU A 100 -6.50 -8.17 10.52
CA LEU A 100 -5.14 -8.71 10.44
C LEU A 100 -4.50 -8.99 11.80
N SER A 101 -5.08 -8.50 12.90
CA SER A 101 -4.49 -8.63 14.25
C SER A 101 -4.38 -10.07 14.76
N SER A 102 -5.18 -11.01 14.23
CA SER A 102 -5.12 -12.42 14.62
C SER A 102 -3.87 -13.14 14.10
N GLU A 103 -3.33 -12.71 12.96
CA GLU A 103 -2.20 -13.37 12.29
C GLU A 103 -0.92 -12.52 12.29
N PHE A 104 -1.04 -11.20 12.47
CA PHE A 104 0.08 -10.27 12.33
C PHE A 104 0.27 -9.40 13.57
N THR A 105 1.54 -9.17 13.91
CA THR A 105 1.91 -8.03 14.77
C THR A 105 1.93 -6.77 13.91
N ILE A 106 1.00 -5.85 14.19
CA ILE A 106 0.86 -4.62 13.42
C ILE A 106 1.75 -3.54 14.02
N LEU A 107 2.66 -3.00 13.21
CA LEU A 107 3.53 -1.90 13.57
C LEU A 107 3.22 -0.68 12.71
N ARG A 108 3.10 0.49 13.35
CA ARG A 108 3.00 1.76 12.63
C ARG A 108 4.40 2.33 12.45
N SER A 109 4.89 2.32 11.22
CA SER A 109 6.07 3.12 10.89
C SER A 109 5.66 4.59 10.84
N VAL A 110 6.20 5.38 11.74
CA VAL A 110 6.26 6.83 11.54
C VAL A 110 7.55 7.02 10.76
N ALA A 111 7.45 7.49 9.51
CA ALA A 111 8.63 7.89 8.75
C ALA A 111 9.36 8.97 9.57
N ARG A 112 10.28 8.55 10.42
CA ARG A 112 11.19 9.46 11.11
C ARG A 112 12.03 10.08 10.02
N LEU A 113 11.96 11.40 9.99
CA LEU A 113 12.87 12.31 9.32
C LEU A 113 14.27 11.69 9.31
N TRP A 114 14.77 11.36 8.12
CA TRP A 114 16.19 11.50 7.85
C TRP A 114 16.44 12.98 7.65
#